data_AF-B8FJJ1-F1
#
_entry.id   AF-B8FJJ1-F1
#
_cell.length_a   1.000
_cell.length_b   1.000
_cell.length_c   1.000
_cell.angle_alpha   90.00
_cell.angle_beta   90.00
_cell.angle_gamma   90.00
#
_symmetry.space_group_name_H-M   'P 1'
#
loop_
_entity.id
_entity.type
_entity.pdbx_description
1 polymer ?
#
loop_
_entity_poly.entity_id
_entity_poly.type
_entity_poly.pdbx_seq_one_letter_code
_entity_poly.pdbx_strand_id
1 'polypeptide(L)'
;MAKTSKDQSPDLGPLVRVQFMNNENRGVDVSFNYQGAHFGPLEDGKEYDLPEKVVQHLNSLSTPRMEYRSDPATGQMKSVNIGSVHRFSCHPVSVPQAAV
;
A
#
# COMPACT_ATOMS: atom_id res chain seq x y z
N MET A 1 -19.44 -36.57 -14.18
CA MET A 1 -18.03 -36.15 -14.19
C MET A 1 -18.00 -34.61 -14.23
N ALA A 2 -17.88 -33.95 -13.07
CA ALA A 2 -17.81 -32.49 -12.98
C ALA A 2 -16.36 -32.08 -12.71
N LYS A 3 -15.93 -31.06 -13.44
CA LYS A 3 -14.55 -30.67 -13.73
C LYS A 3 -13.81 -30.22 -12.46
N THR A 4 -12.60 -30.71 -12.28
CA THR A 4 -11.61 -30.25 -11.31
C THR A 4 -11.37 -28.75 -11.51
N SER A 5 -11.83 -27.93 -10.57
CA SER A 5 -11.45 -26.52 -10.48
C SER A 5 -9.94 -26.47 -10.26
N LYS A 6 -9.20 -26.05 -11.27
CA LYS A 6 -7.78 -25.68 -11.13
C LYS A 6 -7.76 -24.54 -10.14
N ASP A 7 -7.20 -24.79 -8.96
CA ASP A 7 -6.82 -23.78 -7.98
C ASP A 7 -5.74 -22.89 -8.62
N GLN A 8 -6.17 -21.90 -9.41
CA GLN A 8 -5.30 -20.88 -9.97
C GLN A 8 -5.06 -19.84 -8.87
N SER A 9 -4.20 -20.18 -7.92
CA SER A 9 -3.63 -19.18 -7.04
C SER A 9 -2.87 -18.15 -7.90
N PRO A 10 -3.11 -16.85 -7.71
CA PRO A 10 -2.47 -15.82 -8.52
C PRO A 10 -0.96 -15.88 -8.33
N ASP A 11 -0.20 -15.82 -9.43
CA ASP A 11 1.25 -15.66 -9.37
C ASP A 11 1.57 -14.25 -8.86
N LEU A 12 1.92 -14.14 -7.58
CA LEU A 12 2.19 -12.86 -6.91
C LEU A 12 3.70 -12.56 -6.77
N GLY A 13 4.57 -13.42 -7.31
CA GLY A 13 6.02 -13.28 -7.19
C GLY A 13 6.60 -13.78 -5.86
N PRO A 14 7.93 -13.63 -5.65
CA PRO A 14 8.59 -14.06 -4.43
C PRO A 14 8.15 -13.25 -3.22
N LEU A 15 8.24 -13.84 -2.03
CA LEU A 15 8.04 -13.13 -0.78
C LEU A 15 9.26 -12.28 -0.45
N VAL A 16 9.02 -11.04 -0.03
CA VAL A 16 10.03 -10.10 0.45
C VAL A 16 9.65 -9.59 1.83
N ARG A 17 10.63 -9.51 2.72
CA ARG A 17 10.44 -8.97 4.07
C ARG A 17 10.44 -7.45 4.03
N VAL A 18 9.34 -6.84 4.42
CA VAL A 18 9.15 -5.39 4.41
C VAL A 18 8.56 -4.89 5.71
N GLN A 19 8.93 -3.68 6.12
CA GLN A 19 8.21 -2.90 7.11
C GLN A 19 7.08 -2.14 6.41
N PHE A 20 5.84 -2.38 6.84
CA PHE A 20 4.65 -1.70 6.32
C PHE A 20 4.40 -0.40 7.09
N MET A 21 4.06 0.68 6.37
CA MET A 21 3.71 1.98 6.92
C MET A 21 2.39 2.46 6.33
N ASN A 22 1.45 2.84 7.20
CA ASN A 22 0.19 3.48 6.84
C ASN A 22 0.32 5.00 6.92
N ASN A 23 0.66 5.63 5.79
CA ASN A 23 0.85 7.08 5.69
C ASN A 23 -0.47 7.85 5.65
N GLU A 24 -1.57 7.18 5.33
CA GLU A 24 -2.91 7.77 5.31
C GLU A 24 -3.48 7.89 6.72
N ASN A 25 -3.50 6.80 7.50
CA ASN A 25 -4.03 6.75 8.85
C ASN A 25 -3.09 5.94 9.77
N ARG A 26 -2.16 6.61 10.43
CA ARG A 26 -1.21 5.96 11.35
C ARG A 26 -1.93 5.22 12.47
N GLY A 27 -1.43 4.03 12.80
CA GLY A 27 -2.01 3.14 13.82
C GLY A 27 -3.34 2.48 13.44
N VAL A 28 -3.79 2.58 12.18
CA VAL A 28 -4.98 1.85 11.70
C VAL A 28 -4.53 0.67 10.85
N ASP A 29 -5.03 -0.51 11.23
CA ASP A 29 -4.76 -1.76 10.53
C ASP A 29 -5.44 -1.79 9.15
N VAL A 30 -4.75 -2.39 8.18
CA VAL A 30 -5.23 -2.48 6.80
C VAL A 30 -5.49 -3.92 6.43
N SER A 31 -6.71 -4.20 6.00
CA SER A 31 -7.07 -5.45 5.33
C SER A 31 -7.59 -5.14 3.93
N PHE A 32 -7.15 -5.90 2.93
CA PHE A 32 -7.49 -5.64 1.54
C PHE A 32 -7.52 -6.91 0.69
N ASN A 33 -8.08 -6.77 -0.50
CA ASN A 33 -8.11 -7.81 -1.52
C ASN A 33 -7.24 -7.42 -2.70
N TYR A 34 -6.40 -8.33 -3.15
CA TYR A 34 -5.59 -8.15 -4.36
C TYR A 34 -5.58 -9.45 -5.18
N GLN A 35 -6.05 -9.36 -6.42
CA GLN A 35 -6.15 -10.50 -7.36
C GLN A 35 -6.90 -11.73 -6.78
N GLY A 36 -7.92 -11.49 -5.95
CA GLY A 36 -8.71 -12.56 -5.33
C GLY A 36 -8.09 -13.16 -4.06
N ALA A 37 -6.90 -12.71 -3.65
CA ALA A 37 -6.30 -13.05 -2.37
C ALA A 37 -6.54 -11.94 -1.33
N HIS A 38 -6.90 -12.35 -0.12
CA HIS A 38 -7.06 -11.48 1.03
C HIS A 38 -5.71 -11.29 1.75
N PHE A 39 -5.39 -10.04 2.07
CA PHE A 39 -4.20 -9.65 2.82
C PHE A 39 -4.60 -8.85 4.07
N GLY A 40 -3.91 -9.10 5.18
CA GLY A 40 -4.07 -8.37 6.44
C GLY A 40 -4.70 -9.19 7.57
N PRO A 41 -4.89 -8.57 8.75
CA PRO A 41 -4.58 -7.17 9.03
C PRO A 41 -3.09 -6.86 8.99
N LEU A 42 -2.71 -5.79 8.29
CA LEU A 42 -1.36 -5.22 8.31
C LEU A 42 -1.37 -4.03 9.28
N GLU A 43 -0.64 -4.18 10.38
CA GLU A 43 -0.43 -3.15 11.40
C GLU A 43 0.65 -2.16 10.95
N ASP A 44 0.44 -0.88 11.26
CA ASP A 44 1.39 0.20 10.97
C ASP A 44 2.73 -0.01 11.71
N GLY A 45 3.84 0.06 10.99
CA GLY A 45 5.20 -0.08 11.51
C GLY A 45 5.69 -1.52 11.70
N LYS A 46 4.86 -2.54 11.44
CA LYS A 46 5.23 -3.95 11.58
C LYS A 46 5.89 -4.52 10.32
N GLU A 47 6.66 -5.59 10.52
CA GLU A 47 7.32 -6.32 9.44
C GLU A 47 6.48 -7.50 8.96
N TYR A 48 6.43 -7.70 7.65
CA TYR A 48 5.69 -8.77 7.00
C TYR A 48 6.48 -9.35 5.82
N ASP A 49 6.32 -10.65 5.58
CA ASP A 49 6.74 -11.27 4.33
C ASP A 49 5.59 -11.15 3.32
N LEU A 50 5.71 -10.22 2.37
CA LEU A 50 4.68 -9.93 1.38
C LEU A 50 5.19 -10.29 -0.03
N PRO A 51 4.32 -10.77 -0.94
CA PRO A 51 4.70 -10.98 -2.32
C PRO A 51 5.15 -9.68 -2.99
N GLU A 52 6.17 -9.75 -3.85
CA GLU A 52 6.73 -8.59 -4.54
C GLU A 52 5.65 -7.76 -5.26
N LYS A 53 4.70 -8.40 -5.95
CA LYS A 53 3.63 -7.69 -6.67
C LYS A 53 2.68 -6.96 -5.71
N VAL A 54 2.49 -7.48 -4.50
CA VAL A 54 1.69 -6.83 -3.44
C VAL A 54 2.43 -5.61 -2.90
N VAL A 55 3.75 -5.72 -2.67
CA VAL A 55 4.60 -4.61 -2.25
C VAL A 55 4.59 -3.48 -3.29
N GLN A 56 4.77 -3.82 -4.57
CA GLN A 56 4.68 -2.86 -5.67
C GLN A 56 3.29 -2.20 -5.73
N HIS A 57 2.22 -2.98 -5.56
CA HIS A 57 0.87 -2.45 -5.53
C HIS A 57 0.67 -1.46 -4.38
N LEU A 58 1.02 -1.82 -3.15
CA LEU A 58 0.89 -0.94 -1.98
C LEU A 58 1.67 0.36 -2.15
N ASN A 59 2.92 0.28 -2.64
CA ASN A 59 3.74 1.46 -2.93
C ASN A 59 3.20 2.34 -4.06
N SER A 60 2.39 1.79 -4.98
CA SER A 60 1.77 2.56 -6.08
C SER A 60 0.53 3.35 -5.64
N LEU A 61 -0.09 3.00 -4.51
CA LEU A 61 -1.31 3.64 -4.04
C LEU A 61 -1.02 5.04 -3.50
N SER A 62 -1.71 6.04 -4.03
CA SER A 62 -1.61 7.43 -3.62
C SER A 62 -2.98 8.10 -3.48
N THR A 63 -3.03 9.19 -2.71
CA THR A 63 -4.22 10.02 -2.52
C THR A 63 -3.90 11.48 -2.83
N PRO A 64 -4.81 12.23 -3.47
CA PRO A 64 -4.60 13.64 -3.74
C PRO A 64 -4.57 14.43 -2.44
N ARG A 65 -3.65 15.39 -2.35
CA ARG A 65 -3.60 16.36 -1.25
C ARG A 65 -4.31 17.63 -1.72
N MET A 66 -5.37 17.99 -1.02
CA MET A 66 -6.19 19.16 -1.34
C MET A 66 -5.92 20.28 -0.33
N GLU A 67 -5.86 21.52 -0.81
CA GLU A 67 -5.82 22.72 0.03
C GLU A 67 -6.91 23.70 -0.40
N TYR A 68 -7.50 24.41 0.55
CA TYR A 68 -8.39 25.52 0.25
C TYR A 68 -7.57 26.78 -0.02
N ARG A 69 -7.70 27.33 -1.22
CA ARG A 69 -7.08 28.60 -1.63
C ARG A 69 -8.15 29.59 -2.08
N SER A 70 -7.92 30.86 -1.79
CA SER A 70 -8.82 31.94 -2.24
C SER A 70 -8.60 32.19 -3.72
N ASP A 71 -9.69 32.21 -4.49
CA ASP A 71 -9.69 32.57 -5.90
C ASP A 71 -9.52 34.10 -6.05
N PRO A 72 -8.44 34.59 -6.69
CA PRO A 72 -8.19 36.03 -6.81
C PRO A 72 -9.26 36.79 -7.60
N ALA A 73 -10.04 36.11 -8.45
CA ALA A 73 -11.09 36.76 -9.24
C ALA A 73 -12.43 36.87 -8.49
N THR A 74 -12.73 35.97 -7.56
CA THR A 74 -14.06 35.87 -6.92
C THR A 74 -14.02 35.96 -5.39
N GLY A 75 -12.84 35.86 -4.77
CA GLY A 75 -12.67 35.79 -3.32
C GLY A 75 -13.18 34.50 -2.67
N GLN A 76 -13.71 33.56 -3.46
CA GLN A 76 -14.26 32.30 -2.96
C GLN A 76 -13.14 31.32 -2.61
N MET A 77 -13.31 30.56 -1.53
CA MET A 77 -12.43 29.45 -1.20
C MET A 77 -12.69 28.28 -2.14
N LYS A 78 -11.68 27.86 -2.88
CA LYS A 78 -11.74 26.69 -3.76
C LYS A 78 -10.79 25.61 -3.26
N SER A 79 -11.24 24.36 -3.36
CA SER A 79 -10.38 23.21 -3.14
C SER A 79 -9.47 23.03 -4.35
N VAL A 80 -8.16 23.09 -4.12
CA VAL A 80 -7.13 22.98 -5.15
C VAL A 80 -6.26 21.77 -4.84
N ASN A 81 -6.01 20.92 -5.85
CA ASN A 81 -5.07 19.82 -5.72
C ASN A 81 -3.64 20.37 -5.73
N ILE A 82 -2.90 20.12 -4.65
CA ILE A 82 -1.52 20.59 -4.45
C ILE A 82 -0.48 19.47 -4.60
N GLY A 83 -0.91 18.25 -4.90
CA GLY A 83 -0.01 17.11 -5.11
C GLY A 83 -0.65 15.78 -4.74
N SER A 84 0.16 14.73 -4.69
CA SER A 84 -0.26 13.40 -4.24
C SER A 84 0.70 12.89 -3.18
N VAL A 85 0.16 12.13 -2.22
CA VAL A 85 0.95 11.46 -1.20
C VAL A 85 0.71 9.96 -1.29
N HIS A 86 1.74 9.16 -1.07
CA HIS A 86 1.58 7.71 -0.99
C HIS A 86 0.71 7.36 0.20
N ARG A 87 -0.29 6.49 0.00
CA ARG A 87 -1.19 6.02 1.08
C ARG A 87 -0.46 5.05 1.99
N PHE A 88 0.35 4.18 1.39
CA PHE A 88 1.14 3.17 2.07
C PHE A 88 2.59 3.23 1.59
N SER A 89 3.52 2.80 2.44
CA SER A 89 4.87 2.48 2.00
C SER A 89 5.36 1.18 2.61
N CYS A 90 6.08 0.40 1.81
CA CYS A 90 6.71 -0.85 2.22
C CYS A 90 8.22 -0.69 2.05
N HIS A 91 8.94 -0.68 3.18
CA HIS A 91 10.39 -0.53 3.20
C HIS A 91 11.07 -1.89 3.37
N PRO A 92 12.04 -2.27 2.51
CA PRO A 92 12.72 -3.55 2.66
C PRO A 92 13.48 -3.60 3.99
N VAL A 93 13.35 -4.70 4.73
CA VAL A 93 14.14 -4.95 5.94
C VAL A 93 15.44 -5.61 5.51
N SER A 94 16.54 -4.86 5.54
CA SER A 94 17.86 -5.43 5.29
C SER A 94 18.19 -6.44 6.40
N VAL A 95 18.39 -7.70 6.01
CA VAL A 95 18.95 -8.71 6.92
C VAL A 95 20.34 -8.23 7.33
N PRO A 96 20.67 -8.09 8.63
CA PRO A 96 22.04 -7.79 9.02
C PRO A 96 22.92 -8.88 8.45
N GLN A 97 23.85 -8.49 7.57
CA GLN A 97 24.87 -9.40 7.04
C GLN A 97 25.64 -9.93 8.24
N ALA A 98 25.46 -11.22 8.56
CA ALA A 98 26.20 -11.86 9.63
C ALA A 98 27.69 -11.62 9.35
N ALA A 99 28.36 -10.91 10.27
CA ALA A 99 29.80 -10.72 10.21
C ALA A 99 30.44 -12.12 10.24
N VAL A 100 31.12 -12.46 9.15
CA VAL A 100 31.92 -13.68 9.01
C VAL A 100 33.26 -13.48 9.68
#